data_AF-A0A2D9TWP7-F1
#
_entry.id   AF-A0A2D9TWP7-F1
#
_cell.length_a   1.000
_cell.length_b   1.000
_cell.length_c   1.000
_cell.angle_alpha   90.00
_cell.angle_beta   90.00
_cell.angle_gamma   90.00
#
_symmetry.space_group_name_H-M   'P 1'
#
loop_
_entity.id
_entity.type
_entity.pdbx_description
1 polymer ?
#
loop_
_entity_poly.entity_id
_entity_poly.type
_entity_poly.pdbx_seq_one_letter_code
_entity_poly.pdbx_strand_id
1 'polypeptide(L)'
;MNFIELQFDDFTLESFDRFWYEVDRLDDKNVVLLLDPEAATVTAESIDRIKKSKVPAGVRLSSFNKMKEWEEVAQRIPTEKEYELFIAEEARQIFRSLNAQKPEGVNVLAERITRF
;
A
#
# COMPACT_ATOMS: atom_id res chain seq x y z
N MET A 1 8.57 -14.51 -3.75
CA MET A 1 8.22 -14.05 -2.40
C MET A 1 6.69 -14.05 -2.36
N ASN A 2 6.06 -14.73 -1.40
CA ASN A 2 4.61 -14.90 -1.40
C ASN A 2 3.95 -13.75 -0.67
N PHE A 3 3.00 -13.07 -1.31
CA PHE A 3 2.18 -12.03 -0.69
C PHE A 3 0.74 -12.52 -0.55
N ILE A 4 0.03 -12.00 0.45
CA ILE A 4 -1.43 -12.05 0.47
C ILE A 4 -1.91 -10.89 -0.40
N GLU A 5 -2.58 -11.21 -1.52
CA GLU A 5 -3.08 -10.23 -2.48
C GLU A 5 -4.56 -9.94 -2.19
N LEU A 6 -4.90 -8.68 -1.99
CA LEU A 6 -6.26 -8.18 -1.78
C LEU A 6 -6.60 -7.21 -2.91
N GLN A 7 -7.74 -7.43 -3.56
CA GLN A 7 -8.24 -6.58 -4.64
C GLN A 7 -9.56 -5.96 -4.21
N PHE A 8 -9.64 -4.63 -4.30
CA PHE A 8 -10.86 -3.85 -4.10
C PHE A 8 -11.06 -2.89 -5.26
N ASP A 9 -12.26 -2.34 -5.36
CA ASP A 9 -12.57 -1.28 -6.31
C ASP A 9 -11.83 0.00 -5.91
N ASP A 10 -11.89 0.38 -4.63
CA ASP A 10 -11.31 1.61 -4.08
C ASP A 10 -10.61 1.41 -2.73
N PHE A 11 -9.75 2.37 -2.39
CA PHE A 11 -9.16 2.54 -1.06
C PHE A 11 -10.19 3.11 -0.07
N THR A 12 -11.09 2.24 0.40
CA THR A 12 -12.13 2.56 1.38
C THR A 12 -11.75 2.12 2.79
N LEU A 13 -12.52 2.57 3.78
CA LEU A 13 -12.38 2.11 5.17
C LEU A 13 -12.41 0.57 5.27
N GLU A 14 -13.37 -0.07 4.59
CA GLU A 14 -13.51 -1.53 4.57
C GLU A 14 -12.27 -2.22 3.98
N SER A 15 -11.71 -1.67 2.89
CA SER A 15 -10.51 -2.21 2.27
C SER A 15 -9.29 -2.12 3.21
N PHE A 16 -9.19 -1.04 3.99
CA PHE A 16 -8.13 -0.84 4.97
C PHE A 16 -8.29 -1.75 6.18
N ASP A 17 -9.51 -1.94 6.67
CA ASP A 17 -9.80 -2.88 7.75
C ASP A 17 -9.41 -4.30 7.33
N ARG A 18 -9.75 -4.70 6.10
CA ARG A 18 -9.36 -6.02 5.58
C ARG A 18 -7.85 -6.16 5.41
N PHE A 19 -7.20 -5.11 4.92
CA PHE A 19 -5.74 -5.08 4.78
C PHE A 19 -5.04 -5.26 6.13
N TRP A 20 -5.42 -4.47 7.15
CA TRP A 20 -4.83 -4.59 8.47
C TRP A 20 -5.17 -5.89 9.17
N TYR A 21 -6.35 -6.45 8.93
CA TYR A 21 -6.71 -7.78 9.42
C TYR A 21 -5.72 -8.85 8.93
N GLU A 22 -5.30 -8.82 7.66
CA GLU A 22 -4.31 -9.77 7.15
C GLU A 22 -2.90 -9.44 7.62
N VAL A 23 -2.54 -8.16 7.75
CA VAL A 23 -1.23 -7.75 8.29
C VAL A 23 -1.07 -8.18 9.75
N ASP A 24 -2.12 -8.06 10.55
CA ASP A 24 -2.13 -8.53 11.93
C ASP A 24 -2.15 -10.07 12.05
N ARG A 25 -2.19 -10.79 10.94
CA ARG A 25 -2.00 -12.25 10.94
C ARG A 25 -0.61 -12.67 10.50
N LEU A 26 0.24 -11.70 10.13
CA LEU A 26 1.65 -11.96 9.90
C LEU A 26 2.37 -12.22 11.23
N ASP A 27 3.39 -13.09 11.17
CA ASP A 27 4.23 -13.45 12.30
C ASP A 27 5.03 -12.24 12.82
N ASP A 28 5.52 -11.39 11.90
CA ASP A 28 6.25 -10.17 12.21
C ASP A 28 5.31 -8.97 12.16
N LYS A 29 5.28 -8.24 13.26
CA LYS A 29 4.45 -7.05 13.44
C LYS A 29 5.13 -5.77 12.98
N ASN A 30 6.40 -5.84 12.60
CA ASN A 30 7.15 -4.70 12.09
C ASN A 30 7.07 -4.70 10.57
N VAL A 31 6.38 -3.71 10.02
CA VAL A 31 6.14 -3.60 8.59
C VAL A 31 6.65 -2.29 8.01
N VAL A 32 7.01 -2.33 6.73
CA VAL A 32 7.22 -1.16 5.90
C VAL A 32 6.04 -1.04 4.96
N LEU A 33 5.45 0.15 4.88
CA LEU A 33 4.40 0.45 3.92
C LEU A 33 5.01 1.02 2.65
N LEU A 34 4.63 0.45 1.52
CA LEU A 34 5.02 0.88 0.18
C LEU A 34 3.77 1.19 -0.62
N LEU A 35 3.77 2.27 -1.39
CA LEU A 35 2.72 2.57 -2.36
C LEU A 35 3.31 2.54 -3.75
N ASP A 36 2.72 1.71 -4.60
CA ASP A 36 3.00 1.61 -6.02
C ASP A 36 1.96 2.40 -6.81
N PRO A 37 2.34 3.53 -7.42
CA PRO A 37 1.42 4.35 -8.19
C PRO A 37 1.07 3.78 -9.56
N GLU A 38 1.90 2.92 -10.16
CA GLU A 38 1.58 2.32 -11.46
C GLU A 38 0.45 1.28 -11.30
N ALA A 39 0.52 0.50 -10.23
CA ALA A 39 -0.45 -0.56 -9.95
C ALA A 39 -1.55 -0.15 -8.96
N ALA A 40 -1.58 1.11 -8.52
CA ALA A 40 -2.39 1.59 -7.40
C ALA A 40 -2.46 0.60 -6.24
N THR A 41 -1.29 0.20 -5.73
CA THR A 41 -1.16 -0.88 -4.75
C THR A 41 -0.44 -0.41 -3.50
N VAL A 42 -1.03 -0.63 -2.33
CA VAL A 42 -0.38 -0.46 -1.02
C VAL A 42 0.13 -1.83 -0.56
N THR A 43 1.42 -1.91 -0.23
CA THR A 43 2.06 -3.13 0.29
C THR A 43 2.51 -2.90 1.73
N ALA A 44 2.18 -3.81 2.64
CA ALA A 44 2.86 -3.96 3.92
C ALA A 44 3.85 -5.11 3.83
N GLU A 45 5.15 -4.82 3.88
CA GLU A 45 6.22 -5.83 3.87
C GLU A 45 6.77 -6.06 5.28
N SER A 46 6.87 -7.32 5.71
CA SER A 46 7.61 -7.69 6.92
C SER A 46 9.11 -7.48 6.73
N ILE A 47 9.80 -7.06 7.80
CA ILE A 47 11.24 -6.81 7.77
C ILE A 47 12.05 -8.10 7.90
N ASP A 48 11.54 -9.12 8.58
CA ASP A 48 12.28 -10.37 8.80
C ASP A 48 12.25 -11.29 7.56
N ARG A 49 12.85 -10.80 6.45
CA ARG A 49 13.01 -11.47 5.16
C ARG A 49 13.95 -12.69 5.23
N ILE A 50 14.63 -12.91 6.36
CA ILE A 50 15.76 -13.84 6.49
C ILE A 50 15.29 -15.30 6.67
N LYS A 51 14.04 -15.52 7.09
CA LYS A 51 13.50 -16.88 7.10
C LYS A 51 13.00 -17.23 5.71
N LYS A 52 13.73 -18.12 5.01
CA LYS A 52 13.23 -18.94 3.89
C LYS A 52 12.03 -19.75 4.40
N SER A 53 10.87 -19.11 4.47
CA SER A 53 9.65 -19.63 5.05
C SER A 53 8.57 -19.70 3.98
N LYS A 54 7.60 -20.61 4.17
CA LYS A 54 6.34 -20.64 3.42
C LYS A 54 5.39 -19.50 3.84
N VAL A 55 5.75 -18.72 4.86
CA VAL A 55 4.97 -17.61 5.42
C VAL A 55 4.94 -16.44 4.43
N PRO A 56 3.79 -15.76 4.28
CA PRO A 56 3.69 -14.57 3.45
C PRO A 56 4.66 -13.50 3.92
N ALA A 57 5.34 -12.89 2.97
CA ALA A 57 6.26 -11.78 3.17
C ALA A 57 5.56 -10.44 3.50
N GLY A 58 4.24 -10.39 3.33
CA GLY A 58 3.47 -9.18 3.43
C GLY A 58 2.07 -9.31 2.86
N VAL A 59 1.38 -8.19 2.84
CA VAL A 59 0.03 -8.03 2.29
C VAL A 59 0.06 -6.93 1.25
N ARG A 60 -0.66 -7.11 0.14
CA ARG A 60 -0.86 -6.14 -0.93
C ARG A 60 -2.33 -5.83 -1.04
N LEU A 61 -2.66 -4.54 -1.17
CA LEU A 61 -4.00 -4.05 -1.42
C LEU A 61 -3.98 -3.21 -2.69
N SER A 62 -4.64 -3.70 -3.73
CA SER A 62 -4.75 -3.03 -5.03
C SER A 62 -6.14 -2.40 -5.19
N SER A 63 -6.19 -1.20 -5.76
CA SER A 63 -7.44 -0.50 -6.11
C SER A 63 -7.56 -0.31 -7.62
N PHE A 64 -8.63 -0.85 -8.19
CA PHE A 64 -8.86 -0.76 -9.64
C PHE A 64 -9.29 0.64 -10.11
N ASN A 65 -10.20 1.28 -9.38
CA ASN A 65 -10.68 2.61 -9.73
C ASN A 65 -9.59 3.65 -9.58
N LYS A 66 -8.80 3.57 -8.50
CA LYS A 66 -7.68 4.49 -8.28
C LYS A 66 -6.58 4.33 -9.33
N MET A 67 -6.31 3.09 -9.78
CA MET A 67 -5.40 2.83 -10.90
C MET A 67 -5.87 3.56 -12.17
N LYS A 68 -7.15 3.41 -12.54
CA LYS A 68 -7.71 4.11 -13.70
C LYS A 68 -7.68 5.62 -13.56
N GLU A 69 -8.01 6.14 -12.38
CA GLU A 69 -7.96 7.57 -12.11
C GLU A 69 -6.56 8.12 -12.33
N TRP A 70 -5.54 7.44 -11.80
CA TRP A 70 -4.14 7.84 -11.95
C TRP A 70 -3.66 7.73 -13.40
N GLU A 71 -4.06 6.68 -14.13
CA GLU A 71 -3.81 6.56 -15.57
C GLU A 71 -4.43 7.72 -16.36
N GLU A 72 -5.68 8.10 -16.07
CA GLU A 72 -6.34 9.25 -16.71
C GLU A 72 -5.64 10.58 -16.37
N VAL A 73 -5.21 10.75 -15.13
CA VAL A 73 -4.48 11.94 -14.68
C VAL A 73 -3.11 12.03 -15.35
N ALA A 74 -2.37 10.91 -15.47
CA ALA A 74 -1.09 10.85 -16.16
C ALA A 74 -1.19 11.29 -17.63
N GLN A 75 -2.33 11.04 -18.29
CA GLN A 75 -2.58 11.49 -19.67
C GLN A 75 -2.92 12.98 -19.77
N ARG A 76 -3.34 13.63 -18.68
CA ARG A 76 -3.79 15.03 -18.65
C ARG A 76 -2.75 15.99 -18.10
N ILE A 77 -1.87 15.53 -17.21
CA ILE A 77 -0.84 16.37 -16.60
C ILE A 77 0.30 16.61 -17.61
N PRO A 78 0.75 17.87 -17.80
CA PRO A 78 1.72 18.19 -18.85
C PRO A 78 3.17 17.82 -18.52
N THR A 79 3.51 17.55 -17.24
CA THR A 79 4.87 17.13 -16.85
C THR A 79 4.90 15.99 -15.85
N GLU A 80 5.94 15.15 -15.95
CA GLU A 80 6.21 14.05 -15.00
C GLU A 80 6.25 14.57 -13.56
N LYS A 81 6.96 15.68 -13.31
CA LYS A 81 7.08 16.28 -11.98
C LYS A 81 5.74 16.69 -11.36
N GLU A 82 4.80 17.20 -12.13
CA GLU A 82 3.47 17.54 -11.63
C GLU A 82 2.68 16.28 -11.27
N TYR A 83 2.84 15.20 -12.04
CA TYR A 83 2.25 13.91 -11.73
C TYR A 83 2.85 13.31 -10.46
N GLU A 84 4.17 13.38 -10.29
CA GLU A 84 4.84 12.95 -9.07
C GLU A 84 4.31 13.68 -7.83
N LEU A 85 4.12 15.00 -7.93
CA LEU A 85 3.57 15.82 -6.85
C LEU A 85 2.12 15.45 -6.52
N PHE A 86 1.29 15.22 -7.54
CA PHE A 86 -0.09 14.76 -7.37
C PHE A 86 -0.14 13.41 -6.64
N ILE A 87 0.61 12.42 -7.12
CA ILE A 87 0.70 11.10 -6.52
C ILE A 87 1.26 11.18 -5.09
N ALA A 88 2.25 12.03 -4.83
CA ALA A 88 2.79 12.21 -3.49
C ALA A 88 1.77 12.79 -2.50
N GLU A 89 0.82 13.61 -2.96
CA GLU A 89 -0.29 14.09 -2.14
C GLU A 89 -1.33 12.99 -1.89
N GLU A 90 -1.76 12.28 -2.95
CA GLU A 90 -2.69 11.15 -2.84
C GLU A 90 -2.16 10.06 -1.90
N ALA A 91 -0.89 9.67 -2.07
CA ALA A 91 -0.22 8.67 -1.25
C ALA A 91 -0.21 9.07 0.23
N ARG A 92 0.05 10.35 0.54
CA ARG A 92 0.00 10.87 1.91
C ARG A 92 -1.40 10.74 2.52
N GLN A 93 -2.45 11.00 1.74
CA GLN A 93 -3.83 10.84 2.21
C GLN A 93 -4.20 9.37 2.45
N ILE A 94 -3.77 8.48 1.54
CA ILE A 94 -3.96 7.04 1.66
C ILE A 94 -3.24 6.54 2.92
N PHE A 95 -1.95 6.84 3.10
CA PHE A 95 -1.21 6.42 4.29
C PHE A 95 -1.79 6.97 5.58
N ARG A 96 -2.25 8.23 5.59
CA ARG A 96 -2.91 8.80 6.77
C ARG A 96 -4.18 8.03 7.13
N SER A 97 -5.01 7.72 6.13
CA SER A 97 -6.27 7.00 6.33
C SER A 97 -6.03 5.55 6.75
N LEU A 98 -5.04 4.90 6.14
CA LEU A 98 -4.58 3.57 6.48
C LEU A 98 -4.08 3.52 7.92
N ASN A 99 -3.19 4.43 8.33
CA ASN A 99 -2.66 4.48 9.70
C ASN A 99 -3.72 4.77 10.76
N ALA A 100 -4.79 5.48 10.41
CA ALA A 100 -5.90 5.73 11.34
C ALA A 100 -6.63 4.44 11.76
N GLN A 101 -6.57 3.39 10.94
CA GLN A 101 -7.15 2.06 11.21
C GLN A 101 -6.11 1.03 11.69
N LYS A 102 -4.86 1.45 11.88
CA LYS A 102 -3.78 0.52 12.23
C LYS A 102 -4.06 -0.13 13.60
N PRO A 103 -4.10 -1.47 13.68
CA PRO A 103 -4.34 -2.16 14.94
C PRO A 103 -3.22 -1.91 15.95
N GLU A 104 -3.55 -2.07 17.23
CA GLU A 104 -2.56 -2.09 18.30
C GLU A 104 -1.62 -3.29 18.13
N GLY A 105 -0.32 -3.09 18.33
CA GLY A 105 0.69 -4.15 18.20
C GLY A 105 1.40 -4.22 16.85
N VAL A 106 0.80 -3.70 15.76
CA VAL A 106 1.50 -3.54 14.47
C VAL A 106 2.32 -2.24 14.48
N ASN A 107 3.59 -2.32 14.12
CA ASN A 107 4.53 -1.20 14.04
C ASN A 107 4.87 -0.89 12.58
N VAL A 108 4.51 0.30 12.12
CA VAL A 108 4.95 0.81 10.82
C VAL A 108 6.29 1.53 11.01
N LEU A 109 7.34 0.99 10.39
CA LEU A 109 8.70 1.51 10.56
C LEU A 109 9.08 2.54 9.50
N ALA A 110 8.45 2.47 8.33
CA ALA A 110 8.64 3.44 7.26
C ALA A 110 7.46 3.41 6.29
N GLU A 111 7.22 4.54 5.63
CA GLU A 111 6.30 4.72 4.50
C GLU A 111 7.10 5.22 3.30
N ARG A 112 6.89 4.61 2.14
CA ARG A 112 7.58 5.00 0.90
C ARG A 112 6.64 4.89 -0.29
N ILE A 113 6.90 5.72 -1.29
CA ILE A 113 6.32 5.58 -2.62
C ILE A 113 7.40 4.92 -3.47
N THR A 114 7.07 3.84 -4.18
CA THR A 114 8.01 3.26 -5.15
C THR A 114 8.23 4.26 -6.27
N ARG A 115 9.46 4.30 -6.80
CA ARG A 115 9.78 5.25 -7.87
C ARG A 115 8.92 4.96 -9.10
N PHE A 116 8.53 6.05 -9.78
CA PHE A 116 7.98 6.06 -11.13
C PHE A 116 8.99 5.47 -12.12
#